data_AF-A0AAE2ABF0-F1
#
_entry.id   AF-A0AAE2ABF0-F1
#
_cell.length_a   1.000
_cell.length_b   1.000
_cell.length_c   1.000
_cell.angle_alpha   90.00
_cell.angle_beta   90.00
_cell.angle_gamma   90.00
#
_symmetry.space_group_name_H-M   'P 1'
#
loop_
_entity.id
_entity.type
_entity.pdbx_description
1 polymer ?
#
loop_
_entity_poly.entity_id
_entity_poly.type
_entity_poly.pdbx_seq_one_letter_code
_entity_poly.pdbx_strand_id
1 'polypeptide(L)'
;MDNQPSAPSVYQLAPEQVAGPYFRNPKLLRRNISEGAEGLPLLLRLTIVDAMTAEPVTGALVDIWHCNARGAYSGWSRVNPDLEIDVEDIGSIPRTDDDTYLRGGQFSDHKGRVRFTTIYPGFYAGRALHIHVAVRIVCGNEYLDERNVAWVGQLYFPEVVSRGVLNNKAYRGRGSAPVCNADDAYYTTMGGEASTLTVWPIGRDSHEDGYFGHLTIGIDTFAVSSQIKPEDFDKYTV
;
A
#
# COMPACT_ATOMS: atom_id res chain seq x y z
N MET A 1 -5.10 12.75 45.81
CA MET A 1 -5.08 11.75 44.71
C MET A 1 -4.65 12.52 43.50
N ASP A 2 -3.38 12.41 43.15
CA ASP A 2 -2.75 13.20 42.10
C ASP A 2 -3.29 12.80 40.73
N ASN A 3 -3.98 13.72 40.09
CA ASN A 3 -4.42 13.59 38.71
C ASN A 3 -3.27 14.06 37.81
N GLN A 4 -2.24 13.21 37.63
CA GLN A 4 -1.26 13.48 36.59
C GLN A 4 -1.92 13.27 35.22
N PRO A 5 -1.86 14.25 34.30
CA PRO A 5 -2.27 14.02 32.93
C PRO A 5 -1.38 12.92 32.35
N SER A 6 -2.00 11.88 31.80
CA SER A 6 -1.29 10.85 31.03
C SER A 6 -0.45 11.54 29.96
N ALA A 7 0.84 11.24 29.90
CA ALA A 7 1.68 11.69 28.81
C ALA A 7 1.02 11.28 27.47
N PRO A 8 1.00 12.18 26.45
CA PRO A 8 0.47 11.81 25.15
C PRO A 8 1.23 10.57 24.67
N SER A 9 0.49 9.54 24.24
CA SER A 9 1.08 8.40 23.56
C SER A 9 1.80 8.92 22.32
N VAL A 10 3.12 8.90 22.26
CA VAL A 10 3.84 9.26 21.03
C VAL A 10 3.83 8.04 20.11
N TYR A 11 3.29 8.18 18.90
CA TYR A 11 3.47 7.14 17.88
C TYR A 11 4.86 7.31 17.26
N GLN A 12 5.56 6.20 17.05
CA GLN A 12 6.77 6.24 16.24
C GLN A 12 6.39 6.61 14.80
N LEU A 13 7.11 7.57 14.23
CA LEU A 13 6.98 7.92 12.81
C LEU A 13 7.20 6.66 11.96
N ALA A 14 6.24 6.34 11.10
CA ALA A 14 6.35 5.20 10.21
C ALA A 14 7.49 5.46 9.20
N PRO A 15 8.38 4.47 8.96
CA PRO A 15 9.48 4.65 8.03
C PRO A 15 8.93 4.86 6.60
N GLU A 16 9.60 5.73 5.84
CA GLU A 16 9.30 5.88 4.41
C GLU A 16 9.96 4.76 3.60
N GLN A 17 9.30 4.36 2.52
CA GLN A 17 9.80 3.34 1.59
C GLN A 17 9.58 3.77 0.13
N VAL A 18 10.31 3.15 -0.80
CA VAL A 18 10.22 3.51 -2.22
C VAL A 18 8.80 3.37 -2.78
N ALA A 19 8.41 4.34 -3.61
CA ALA A 19 7.16 4.26 -4.38
C ALA A 19 7.22 3.18 -5.46
N GLY A 20 8.43 2.87 -5.94
CA GLY A 20 8.65 1.96 -7.06
C GLY A 20 8.16 2.55 -8.40
N PRO A 21 8.35 1.80 -9.48
CA PRO A 21 8.14 2.32 -10.84
C PRO A 21 6.66 2.43 -11.25
N TYR A 22 5.77 1.78 -10.50
CA TYR A 22 4.37 1.56 -10.87
C TYR A 22 3.39 2.56 -10.23
N PHE A 23 3.89 3.66 -9.67
CA PHE A 23 3.02 4.75 -9.21
C PHE A 23 2.23 5.33 -10.39
N ARG A 24 0.95 5.60 -10.15
CA ARG A 24 0.03 6.24 -11.10
C ARG A 24 -0.88 7.16 -10.30
N ASN A 25 -1.26 8.33 -10.85
CA ASN A 25 -2.28 9.20 -10.28
C ASN A 25 -3.55 9.18 -11.14
N PRO A 26 -4.31 8.07 -11.16
CA PRO A 26 -5.53 7.98 -11.95
C PRO A 26 -6.69 8.79 -11.36
N LYS A 27 -6.49 9.51 -10.24
CA LYS A 27 -7.52 10.31 -9.54
C LYS A 27 -8.76 9.47 -9.18
N LEU A 28 -8.55 8.24 -8.70
CA LEU A 28 -9.61 7.27 -8.43
C LEU A 28 -10.05 7.30 -6.96
N LEU A 29 -11.18 7.93 -6.66
CA LEU A 29 -11.78 7.86 -5.33
C LEU A 29 -12.77 6.69 -5.24
N ARG A 30 -12.32 5.58 -4.63
CA ARG A 30 -13.15 4.37 -4.53
C ARG A 30 -12.72 3.44 -3.41
N ARG A 31 -13.73 2.81 -2.81
CA ARG A 31 -13.56 1.82 -1.74
C ARG A 31 -13.21 0.45 -2.28
N ASN A 32 -13.93 -0.03 -3.30
CA ASN A 32 -13.63 -1.28 -3.96
C ASN A 32 -12.70 -1.00 -5.14
N ILE A 33 -11.47 -1.50 -5.06
CA ILE A 33 -10.44 -1.30 -6.08
C ILE A 33 -10.22 -2.54 -6.93
N SER A 34 -10.89 -3.66 -6.65
CA SER A 34 -10.63 -4.95 -7.31
C SER A 34 -10.86 -4.93 -8.82
N GLU A 35 -11.89 -4.22 -9.29
CA GLU A 35 -12.36 -4.26 -10.69
C GLU A 35 -12.52 -5.69 -11.24
N GLY A 36 -12.88 -6.65 -10.39
CA GLY A 36 -13.03 -8.05 -10.79
C GLY A 36 -11.71 -8.82 -10.96
N ALA A 37 -10.57 -8.25 -10.57
CA ALA A 37 -9.30 -8.97 -10.53
C ALA A 37 -9.41 -10.26 -9.70
N GLU A 38 -8.90 -11.37 -10.24
CA GLU A 38 -8.91 -12.67 -9.57
C GLU A 38 -7.94 -12.68 -8.38
N GLY A 39 -8.40 -13.18 -7.23
CA GLY A 39 -7.60 -13.35 -6.03
C GLY A 39 -8.47 -13.60 -4.80
N LEU A 40 -7.83 -13.87 -3.66
CA LEU A 40 -8.50 -14.00 -2.37
C LEU A 40 -8.90 -12.62 -1.85
N PRO A 41 -10.15 -12.40 -1.39
CA PRO A 41 -10.58 -11.08 -0.91
C PRO A 41 -9.74 -10.57 0.26
N LEU A 42 -9.50 -9.26 0.28
CA LEU A 42 -8.85 -8.55 1.38
C LEU A 42 -9.65 -7.29 1.73
N LEU A 43 -10.10 -7.22 2.98
CA LEU A 43 -10.61 -6.00 3.59
C LEU A 43 -9.47 -5.32 4.33
N LEU A 44 -8.98 -4.22 3.76
CA LEU A 44 -7.87 -3.46 4.31
C LEU A 44 -8.40 -2.24 5.08
N ARG A 45 -7.93 -2.05 6.31
CA ARG A 45 -8.18 -0.84 7.10
C ARG A 45 -6.87 -0.22 7.56
N LEU A 46 -6.60 1.01 7.12
CA LEU A 46 -5.49 1.80 7.62
C LEU A 46 -6.01 2.89 8.54
N THR A 47 -5.26 3.20 9.60
CA THR A 47 -5.53 4.33 10.49
C THR A 47 -4.34 5.28 10.41
N ILE A 48 -4.59 6.51 9.99
CA ILE A 48 -3.58 7.56 9.89
C ILE A 48 -3.64 8.41 11.15
N VAL A 49 -2.51 8.56 11.83
CA VAL A 49 -2.37 9.39 13.02
C VAL A 49 -1.19 10.33 12.83
N ASP A 50 -1.28 11.51 13.42
CA ASP A 50 -0.13 12.41 13.52
C ASP A 50 0.84 11.80 14.56
N ALA A 51 2.10 11.60 14.17
CA ALA A 51 3.09 10.96 15.02
C ALA A 51 3.45 11.81 16.26
N MET A 52 3.32 13.13 16.17
CA MET A 52 3.67 14.09 17.22
C MET A 52 2.54 14.25 18.24
N THR A 53 1.28 14.26 17.79
CA THR A 53 0.12 14.49 18.67
C THR A 53 -0.65 13.21 19.02
N ALA A 54 -0.45 12.14 18.24
CA ALA A 54 -1.25 10.91 18.26
C ALA A 54 -2.73 11.09 17.96
N GLU A 55 -3.12 12.25 17.43
CA GLU A 55 -4.48 12.49 16.99
C GLU A 55 -4.71 11.88 15.61
N PRO A 56 -5.94 11.41 15.31
CA PRO A 56 -6.26 10.91 13.98
C PRO A 56 -6.21 12.03 12.93
N VAL A 57 -5.50 11.77 11.82
CA VAL A 57 -5.45 12.72 10.70
C VAL A 57 -6.73 12.58 9.89
N THR A 58 -7.62 13.57 10.02
CA THR A 58 -8.90 13.60 9.29
C THR A 58 -8.74 14.21 7.91
N GLY A 59 -9.37 13.62 6.90
CA GLY A 59 -9.40 14.17 5.55
C GLY A 59 -8.13 13.99 4.73
N ALA A 60 -7.11 13.27 5.22
CA ALA A 60 -5.95 12.91 4.40
C ALA A 60 -6.38 12.00 3.24
N LEU A 61 -5.85 12.24 2.03
CA LEU A 61 -6.05 11.32 0.93
C LEU A 61 -5.01 10.19 1.02
N VAL A 62 -5.50 8.96 1.13
CA VAL A 62 -4.65 7.76 1.14
C VAL A 62 -4.85 7.02 -0.17
N ASP A 63 -3.81 6.98 -0.99
CA ASP A 63 -3.75 6.21 -2.23
C ASP A 63 -3.05 4.89 -1.99
N ILE A 64 -3.61 3.80 -2.54
CA ILE A 64 -2.95 2.49 -2.55
C ILE A 64 -2.89 1.92 -3.96
N TRP A 65 -1.83 1.15 -4.23
CA TRP A 65 -1.69 0.36 -5.44
C TRP A 65 -0.93 -0.93 -5.16
N HIS A 66 -1.29 -2.01 -5.86
CA HIS A 66 -0.57 -3.27 -5.77
C HIS A 66 -0.77 -4.13 -7.01
N CYS A 67 0.07 -5.15 -7.14
CA CYS A 67 -0.06 -6.14 -8.19
C CYS A 67 -1.25 -7.09 -7.96
N ASN A 68 -1.72 -7.73 -9.02
CA ASN A 68 -2.72 -8.78 -8.93
C ASN A 68 -2.15 -10.09 -8.35
N ALA A 69 -2.99 -11.13 -8.22
CA ALA A 69 -2.57 -12.44 -7.70
C ALA A 69 -1.41 -13.07 -8.50
N ARG A 70 -1.26 -12.68 -9.78
CA ARG A 70 -0.19 -13.12 -10.67
C ARG A 70 0.89 -12.05 -10.86
N GLY A 71 1.03 -11.08 -9.96
CA GLY A 71 2.15 -10.13 -9.93
C GLY A 71 2.15 -9.03 -10.98
N ALA A 72 1.14 -8.94 -11.84
CA ALA A 72 1.05 -7.88 -12.84
C ALA A 72 0.41 -6.62 -12.24
N TYR A 73 0.90 -5.45 -12.66
CA TYR A 73 0.34 -4.15 -12.30
C TYR A 73 -0.57 -3.63 -13.43
N SER A 74 -1.72 -3.08 -13.06
CA SER A 74 -2.58 -2.33 -13.99
C SER A 74 -1.85 -1.08 -14.50
N GLY A 75 -1.94 -0.79 -15.81
CA GLY A 75 -1.10 0.19 -16.51
C GLY A 75 0.19 -0.40 -17.09
N TRP A 76 0.57 -1.62 -16.70
CA TRP A 76 1.81 -2.32 -17.10
C TRP A 76 1.55 -3.80 -17.38
N SER A 77 0.39 -4.16 -17.94
CA SER A 77 -0.02 -5.55 -18.19
C SER A 77 0.94 -6.36 -19.08
N ARG A 78 1.75 -5.70 -19.92
CA ARG A 78 2.74 -6.37 -20.79
C ARG A 78 4.11 -6.55 -20.14
N VAL A 79 4.31 -6.06 -18.92
CA VAL A 79 5.53 -6.29 -18.15
C VAL A 79 5.48 -7.70 -17.56
N ASN A 80 6.53 -8.50 -17.82
CA ASN A 80 6.59 -9.86 -17.31
C ASN A 80 6.95 -9.85 -15.82
N PRO A 81 6.06 -10.28 -14.91
CA PRO A 81 6.31 -10.22 -13.48
C PRO A 81 7.29 -11.30 -12.98
N ASP A 82 7.66 -12.28 -13.82
CA ASP A 82 8.67 -13.31 -13.50
C ASP A 82 10.11 -12.84 -13.75
N LEU A 83 10.31 -11.67 -14.35
CA LEU A 83 11.63 -11.09 -14.59
C LEU A 83 11.86 -9.95 -13.61
N GLU A 84 13.02 -9.96 -12.95
CA GLU A 84 13.47 -8.81 -12.16
C GLU A 84 13.78 -7.65 -13.09
N ILE A 85 13.37 -6.45 -12.68
CA ILE A 85 13.65 -5.21 -13.39
C ILE A 85 14.39 -4.32 -12.40
N ASP A 86 15.63 -3.99 -12.75
CA ASP A 86 16.50 -3.11 -11.97
C ASP A 86 16.10 -1.65 -12.21
N VAL A 87 14.97 -1.25 -11.62
CA VAL A 87 14.46 0.12 -11.70
C VAL A 87 13.78 0.52 -10.39
N GLU A 88 14.19 1.67 -9.87
CA GLU A 88 13.68 2.18 -8.59
C GLU A 88 12.74 3.38 -8.78
N ASP A 89 12.97 4.17 -9.83
CA ASP A 89 12.30 5.46 -10.02
C ASP A 89 10.93 5.35 -10.68
N ILE A 90 10.01 6.22 -10.25
CA ILE A 90 8.71 6.41 -10.89
C ILE A 90 8.90 6.76 -12.36
N GLY A 91 8.17 6.06 -13.23
CA GLY A 91 8.20 6.31 -14.66
C GLY A 91 9.41 5.80 -15.43
N SER A 92 10.27 5.02 -14.76
CA SER A 92 11.33 4.23 -15.41
C SER A 92 10.78 3.16 -16.36
N ILE A 93 9.55 2.69 -16.14
CA ILE A 93 8.88 1.72 -17.00
C ILE A 93 7.72 2.41 -17.74
N PRO A 94 7.71 2.40 -19.10
CA PRO A 94 6.60 2.97 -19.85
C PRO A 94 5.32 2.15 -19.62
N ARG A 95 4.19 2.85 -19.51
CA ARG A 95 2.86 2.22 -19.43
C ARG A 95 2.55 1.45 -20.71
N THR A 96 1.82 0.36 -20.55
CA THR A 96 1.45 -0.54 -21.66
C THR A 96 -0.04 -0.55 -21.98
N ASP A 97 -0.85 0.01 -21.09
CA ASP A 97 -2.32 0.07 -21.15
C ASP A 97 -2.89 1.12 -20.17
N ASP A 98 -4.23 1.24 -20.16
CA ASP A 98 -4.98 2.17 -19.32
C ASP A 98 -5.66 1.52 -18.11
N ASP A 99 -5.42 0.23 -17.86
CA ASP A 99 -6.09 -0.50 -16.78
C ASP A 99 -5.83 0.18 -15.43
N THR A 100 -6.83 0.09 -14.55
CA THR A 100 -6.79 0.73 -13.23
C THR A 100 -7.03 -0.21 -12.07
N TYR A 101 -7.25 -1.51 -12.30
CA TYR A 101 -7.53 -2.47 -11.23
C TYR A 101 -6.48 -2.38 -10.12
N LEU A 102 -6.91 -2.62 -8.88
CA LEU A 102 -6.06 -2.67 -7.69
C LEU A 102 -5.32 -1.35 -7.39
N ARG A 103 -5.92 -0.23 -7.81
CA ARG A 103 -5.52 1.14 -7.48
C ARG A 103 -6.71 1.91 -6.93
N GLY A 104 -6.49 2.77 -5.92
CA GLY A 104 -7.53 3.70 -5.50
C GLY A 104 -7.15 4.53 -4.29
N GLY A 105 -7.87 5.63 -4.13
CA GLY A 105 -7.74 6.61 -3.07
C GLY A 105 -9.00 6.69 -2.22
N GLN A 106 -8.81 6.97 -0.93
CA GLN A 106 -9.88 7.23 0.02
C GLN A 106 -9.46 8.36 0.96
N PHE A 107 -10.40 9.25 1.29
CA PHE A 107 -10.19 10.20 2.38
C PHE A 107 -10.34 9.50 3.74
N SER A 108 -9.45 9.82 4.67
CA SER A 108 -9.54 9.34 6.05
C SER A 108 -10.75 9.96 6.75
N ASP A 109 -11.50 9.14 7.50
CA ASP A 109 -12.63 9.60 8.30
C ASP A 109 -12.18 10.39 9.56
N HIS A 110 -13.12 10.86 10.37
CA HIS A 110 -12.85 11.58 11.63
C HIS A 110 -12.06 10.76 12.68
N LYS A 111 -11.85 9.46 12.44
CA LYS A 111 -10.99 8.58 13.24
C LYS A 111 -9.70 8.26 12.52
N GLY A 112 -9.36 9.00 11.47
CA GLY A 112 -8.18 8.78 10.64
C GLY A 112 -8.25 7.51 9.78
N ARG A 113 -9.43 6.89 9.60
CA ARG A 113 -9.51 5.57 8.98
C ARG A 113 -9.86 5.65 7.50
N VAL A 114 -9.13 4.88 6.71
CA VAL A 114 -9.51 4.49 5.34
C VAL A 114 -9.80 2.99 5.28
N ARG A 115 -10.67 2.60 4.35
CA ARG A 115 -11.10 1.20 4.18
C ARG A 115 -11.09 0.89 2.70
N PHE A 116 -10.46 -0.20 2.32
CA PHE A 116 -10.45 -0.70 0.95
C PHE A 116 -10.98 -2.14 0.90
N THR A 117 -11.68 -2.45 -0.18
CA THR A 117 -12.02 -3.81 -0.59
C THR A 117 -11.17 -4.13 -1.81
N THR A 118 -10.28 -5.10 -1.66
CA THR A 118 -9.33 -5.51 -2.70
C THR A 118 -9.11 -7.02 -2.65
N ILE A 119 -8.07 -7.52 -3.31
CA ILE A 119 -7.55 -8.88 -3.17
C ILE A 119 -6.21 -8.87 -2.44
N TYR A 120 -5.86 -9.98 -1.80
CA TYR A 120 -4.50 -10.21 -1.31
C TYR A 120 -3.52 -10.13 -2.49
N PRO A 121 -2.43 -9.35 -2.41
CA PRO A 121 -1.52 -9.19 -3.54
C PRO A 121 -0.76 -10.49 -3.82
N GLY A 122 -0.40 -10.69 -5.09
CA GLY A 122 0.63 -11.66 -5.46
C GLY A 122 2.02 -11.10 -5.22
N PHE A 123 2.99 -11.61 -5.98
CA PHE A 123 4.37 -11.13 -5.97
C PHE A 123 4.89 -10.97 -7.40
N TYR A 124 5.93 -10.17 -7.55
CA TYR A 124 6.76 -10.11 -8.75
C TYR A 124 8.20 -10.43 -8.35
N ALA A 125 9.02 -10.83 -9.32
CA ALA A 125 10.38 -11.30 -9.06
C ALA A 125 11.20 -10.29 -8.25
N GLY A 126 11.99 -10.81 -7.31
CA GLY A 126 12.86 -10.03 -6.44
C GLY A 126 12.18 -9.35 -5.25
N ARG A 127 10.85 -9.46 -5.08
CA ARG A 127 10.10 -8.72 -4.05
C ARG A 127 9.19 -9.60 -3.20
N ALA A 128 9.08 -9.25 -1.91
CA ALA A 128 8.09 -9.81 -1.01
C ALA A 128 6.67 -9.29 -1.34
N LEU A 129 5.64 -9.92 -0.78
CA LEU A 129 4.25 -9.48 -0.98
C LEU A 129 4.05 -8.13 -0.30
N HIS A 130 3.55 -7.15 -1.04
CA HIS A 130 3.29 -5.81 -0.49
C HIS A 130 2.15 -5.07 -1.19
N ILE A 131 1.62 -4.06 -0.51
CA ILE A 131 0.75 -3.01 -1.08
C ILE A 131 1.46 -1.67 -0.90
N HIS A 132 1.64 -0.91 -1.98
CA HIS A 132 2.14 0.45 -1.84
C HIS A 132 1.08 1.40 -1.30
N VAL A 133 1.52 2.43 -0.59
CA VAL A 133 0.66 3.44 -0.01
C VAL A 133 1.31 4.82 -0.07
N ALA A 134 0.52 5.83 -0.40
CA ALA A 134 0.90 7.23 -0.31
C ALA A 134 -0.16 7.98 0.50
N VAL A 135 0.28 8.81 1.45
CA VAL A 135 -0.60 9.67 2.24
C VAL A 135 -0.33 11.11 1.86
N ARG A 136 -1.38 11.79 1.41
CA ARG A 136 -1.32 13.18 0.98
C ARG A 136 -2.14 14.04 1.93
N ILE A 137 -1.54 15.14 2.39
CA ILE A 137 -2.23 16.14 3.18
C ILE A 137 -2.85 17.14 2.22
N VAL A 138 -4.19 17.10 2.18
CA VAL A 138 -5.01 17.93 1.32
C VAL A 138 -5.57 19.09 2.15
N CYS A 139 -5.37 20.32 1.71
CA CYS A 139 -5.86 21.55 2.30
C CYS A 139 -7.08 22.05 1.50
N GLY A 140 -8.28 21.67 1.94
CA GLY A 140 -9.53 22.03 1.27
C GLY A 140 -9.99 20.95 0.28
N ASN A 141 -10.91 21.30 -0.63
CA ASN A 141 -11.50 20.36 -1.59
C ASN A 141 -10.72 20.24 -2.92
N GLU A 142 -9.50 20.75 -3.01
CA GLU A 142 -8.71 20.83 -4.26
C GLU A 142 -7.73 19.66 -4.43
N TYR A 143 -8.20 18.43 -4.21
CA TYR A 143 -7.39 17.21 -4.33
C TYR A 143 -6.82 16.94 -5.74
N LEU A 144 -7.29 17.67 -6.76
CA LEU A 144 -6.82 17.55 -8.14
C LEU A 144 -5.49 18.28 -8.39
N ASP A 145 -5.17 19.28 -7.57
CA ASP A 145 -3.99 20.15 -7.69
C ASP A 145 -2.95 19.88 -6.60
N GLU A 146 -3.33 19.14 -5.55
CA GLU A 146 -2.45 18.85 -4.43
C GLU A 146 -1.53 17.67 -4.69
N ARG A 147 -0.27 18.04 -4.92
CA ARG A 147 0.85 17.14 -5.20
C ARG A 147 1.75 16.90 -3.98
N ASN A 148 1.35 17.42 -2.82
CA ASN A 148 2.11 17.24 -1.59
C ASN A 148 1.82 15.84 -1.01
N VAL A 149 2.82 14.97 -1.06
CA VAL A 149 2.78 13.65 -0.44
C VAL A 149 3.54 13.75 0.87
N ALA A 150 2.85 13.54 2.01
CA ALA A 150 3.48 13.64 3.32
C ALA A 150 4.23 12.36 3.71
N TRP A 151 3.81 11.22 3.18
CA TRP A 151 4.42 9.94 3.49
C TRP A 151 4.18 8.90 2.38
N VAL A 152 5.20 8.11 2.08
CA VAL A 152 5.13 6.96 1.16
C VAL A 152 5.68 5.72 1.84
N GLY A 153 5.01 4.59 1.68
CA GLY A 153 5.47 3.33 2.23
C GLY A 153 4.93 2.10 1.51
N GLN A 154 5.28 0.94 2.07
CA GLN A 154 4.85 -0.36 1.57
C GLN A 154 4.30 -1.17 2.74
N LEU A 155 3.12 -1.76 2.58
CA LEU A 155 2.45 -2.58 3.57
C LEU A 155 2.81 -4.04 3.32
N TYR A 156 3.55 -4.66 4.24
CA TYR A 156 3.98 -6.05 4.14
C TYR A 156 3.01 -6.98 4.85
N PHE A 157 3.14 -8.28 4.57
CA PHE A 157 2.24 -9.30 5.08
C PHE A 157 2.95 -10.32 5.96
N PRO A 158 2.30 -10.86 7.01
CA PRO A 158 2.86 -11.92 7.81
C PRO A 158 3.08 -13.21 7.00
N GLU A 159 4.28 -13.79 7.10
CA GLU A 159 4.67 -14.99 6.35
C GLU A 159 3.73 -16.18 6.51
N VAL A 160 3.22 -16.39 7.73
CA VAL A 160 2.32 -17.50 8.04
C VAL A 160 1.05 -17.42 7.20
N VAL A 161 0.51 -16.21 7.00
CA VAL A 161 -0.69 -15.98 6.19
C VAL A 161 -0.34 -16.06 4.70
N SER A 162 0.75 -15.41 4.29
CA SER A 162 1.21 -15.37 2.90
C SER A 162 1.45 -16.77 2.31
N ARG A 163 2.01 -17.71 3.08
CA ARG A 163 2.16 -19.10 2.63
C ARG A 163 0.84 -19.78 2.29
N GLY A 164 -0.23 -19.50 3.04
CA GLY A 164 -1.57 -20.03 2.75
C GLY A 164 -2.14 -19.43 1.47
N VAL A 165 -1.98 -18.12 1.28
CA VAL A 165 -2.43 -17.39 0.08
C VAL A 165 -1.73 -17.89 -1.18
N LEU A 166 -0.41 -17.99 -1.14
CA LEU A 166 0.41 -18.44 -2.28
C LEU A 166 0.14 -19.90 -2.68
N ASN A 167 -0.51 -20.66 -1.81
CA ASN A 167 -0.97 -22.01 -2.10
C ASN A 167 -2.33 -22.07 -2.82
N ASN A 168 -3.02 -20.96 -2.99
CA ASN A 168 -4.28 -20.91 -3.72
C ASN A 168 -4.05 -20.96 -5.25
N LYS A 169 -4.99 -21.55 -5.99
CA LYS A 169 -4.94 -21.70 -7.46
C LYS A 169 -4.68 -20.38 -8.21
N ALA A 170 -5.22 -19.26 -7.71
CA ALA A 170 -5.06 -17.95 -8.34
C ALA A 170 -3.61 -17.42 -8.28
N TYR A 171 -2.82 -17.91 -7.32
CA TYR A 171 -1.46 -17.41 -7.02
C TYR A 171 -0.35 -18.38 -7.46
N ARG A 172 -0.68 -19.65 -7.68
CA ARG A 172 0.28 -20.69 -8.07
C ARG A 172 0.66 -20.63 -9.56
N GLY A 173 1.76 -21.30 -9.90
CA GLY A 173 2.21 -21.51 -11.29
C GLY A 173 2.94 -20.32 -11.90
N ARG A 174 3.66 -19.55 -11.08
CA ARG A 174 4.61 -18.51 -11.50
C ARG A 174 5.98 -19.14 -11.80
N GLY A 175 6.73 -18.54 -12.73
CA GLY A 175 8.08 -18.99 -13.09
C GLY A 175 9.16 -18.57 -12.08
N SER A 176 8.92 -17.50 -11.33
CA SER A 176 9.78 -17.07 -10.22
C SER A 176 9.24 -17.54 -8.87
N ALA A 177 10.11 -17.59 -7.86
CA ALA A 177 9.76 -17.87 -6.48
C ALA A 177 9.46 -16.58 -5.71
N PRO A 178 8.51 -16.59 -4.75
CA PRO A 178 8.28 -15.46 -3.87
C PRO A 178 9.49 -15.27 -2.93
N VAL A 179 9.85 -14.02 -2.68
CA VAL A 179 10.86 -13.63 -1.69
C VAL A 179 10.17 -13.45 -0.34
N CYS A 180 10.78 -13.94 0.74
CA CYS A 180 10.26 -13.70 2.09
C CYS A 180 10.62 -12.27 2.53
N ASN A 181 9.87 -11.68 3.46
CA ASN A 181 10.13 -10.35 3.99
C ASN A 181 11.60 -10.18 4.46
N ALA A 182 12.15 -11.18 5.15
CA ALA A 182 13.53 -11.14 5.64
C ALA A 182 14.60 -11.12 4.54
N ASP A 183 14.24 -11.49 3.31
CA ASP A 183 15.13 -11.54 2.15
C ASP A 183 14.82 -10.39 1.15
N ASP A 184 13.78 -9.59 1.39
CA ASP A 184 13.46 -8.41 0.58
C ASP A 184 14.33 -7.22 1.01
N ALA A 185 15.05 -6.65 0.04
CA ALA A 185 15.98 -5.56 0.30
C ALA A 185 15.30 -4.31 0.87
N TYR A 186 14.10 -3.95 0.39
CA TYR A 186 13.39 -2.76 0.88
C TYR A 186 12.71 -3.02 2.22
N TYR A 187 12.27 -4.25 2.49
CA TYR A 187 11.80 -4.64 3.81
C TYR A 187 12.91 -4.47 4.86
N THR A 188 14.10 -5.02 4.58
CA THR A 188 15.21 -5.05 5.54
C THR A 188 15.89 -3.70 5.72
N THR A 189 16.05 -2.93 4.64
CA THR A 189 16.80 -1.66 4.69
C THR A 189 15.94 -0.43 4.98
N MET A 190 14.63 -0.48 4.72
CA MET A 190 13.72 0.66 4.88
C MET A 190 12.64 0.42 5.96
N GLY A 191 12.90 -0.47 6.93
CA GLY A 191 12.04 -0.64 8.10
C GLY A 191 10.68 -1.30 7.84
N GLY A 192 10.62 -2.25 6.90
CA GLY A 192 9.38 -2.95 6.52
C GLY A 192 8.70 -3.72 7.66
N GLU A 193 9.42 -4.06 8.73
CA GLU A 193 8.82 -4.65 9.94
C GLU A 193 7.78 -3.69 10.56
N ALA A 194 8.07 -2.40 10.61
CA ALA A 194 7.18 -1.39 11.17
C ALA A 194 5.92 -1.15 10.31
N SER A 195 5.94 -1.55 9.04
CA SER A 195 4.82 -1.46 8.10
C SER A 195 4.18 -2.82 7.78
N THR A 196 4.48 -3.86 8.56
CA THR A 196 3.84 -5.17 8.41
C THR A 196 2.43 -5.17 8.99
N LEU A 197 1.45 -5.55 8.19
CA LEU A 197 0.05 -5.62 8.57
C LEU A 197 -0.19 -6.67 9.65
N THR A 198 -1.11 -6.40 10.56
CA THR A 198 -1.78 -7.47 11.29
C THR A 198 -2.90 -8.03 10.42
N VAL A 199 -2.87 -9.34 10.16
CA VAL A 199 -3.79 -10.01 9.24
C VAL A 199 -4.39 -11.25 9.88
N TRP A 200 -5.69 -11.45 9.68
CA TRP A 200 -6.38 -12.69 10.05
C TRP A 200 -7.44 -13.06 9.02
N PRO A 201 -7.77 -14.36 8.87
CA PRO A 201 -8.84 -14.81 8.00
C PRO A 201 -10.21 -14.32 8.52
N ILE A 202 -11.11 -13.99 7.61
CA ILE A 202 -12.49 -13.59 7.94
C ILE A 202 -13.32 -14.83 8.29
N GLY A 203 -13.18 -15.89 7.49
CA GLY A 203 -13.78 -17.20 7.77
C GLY A 203 -12.99 -17.95 8.84
N ARG A 204 -13.69 -18.69 9.71
CA ARG A 204 -13.03 -19.58 10.70
C ARG A 204 -12.51 -20.86 10.08
N ASP A 205 -13.20 -21.35 9.03
CA ASP A 205 -13.01 -22.70 8.48
C ASP A 205 -12.56 -22.68 7.01
N SER A 206 -12.49 -21.51 6.37
CA SER A 206 -12.08 -21.36 4.97
C SER A 206 -11.22 -20.13 4.76
N HIS A 207 -10.14 -20.30 4.02
CA HIS A 207 -9.29 -19.22 3.52
C HIS A 207 -9.89 -18.52 2.28
N GLU A 208 -10.98 -19.05 1.72
CA GLU A 208 -11.65 -18.48 0.55
C GLU A 208 -12.53 -17.26 0.90
N ASP A 209 -12.98 -17.16 2.14
CA ASP A 209 -13.76 -16.02 2.66
C ASP A 209 -12.92 -14.72 2.73
N GLY A 210 -11.61 -14.84 2.52
CA GLY A 210 -10.68 -13.73 2.48
C GLY A 210 -10.14 -13.33 3.85
N TYR A 211 -9.50 -12.17 3.87
CA TYR A 211 -8.71 -11.69 5.01
C TYR A 211 -9.11 -10.29 5.42
N PHE A 212 -8.93 -10.00 6.71
CA PHE A 212 -8.94 -8.64 7.22
C PHE A 212 -7.51 -8.25 7.59
N GLY A 213 -7.02 -7.16 7.00
CA GLY A 213 -5.71 -6.59 7.28
C GLY A 213 -5.86 -5.20 7.88
N HIS A 214 -5.06 -4.87 8.89
CA HIS A 214 -4.98 -3.51 9.38
C HIS A 214 -3.60 -3.09 9.88
N LEU A 215 -3.39 -1.77 9.88
CA LEU A 215 -2.21 -1.10 10.43
C LEU A 215 -2.57 0.33 10.85
N THR A 216 -1.85 0.85 11.83
CA THR A 216 -1.82 2.27 12.17
C THR A 216 -0.52 2.87 11.67
N ILE A 217 -0.59 3.96 10.92
CA ILE A 217 0.54 4.65 10.31
C ILE A 217 0.64 6.02 10.97
N GLY A 218 1.73 6.24 11.72
CA GLY A 218 2.09 7.54 12.26
C GLY A 218 2.84 8.35 11.20
N ILE A 219 2.33 9.51 10.83
CA ILE A 219 2.96 10.41 9.85
C ILE A 219 3.28 11.76 10.48
N ASP A 220 4.21 12.49 9.88
CA ASP A 220 4.35 13.93 10.10
C ASP A 220 3.51 14.66 9.03
N THR A 221 2.47 15.39 9.46
CA THR A 221 1.56 16.06 8.52
C THR A 221 2.20 17.26 7.82
N PHE A 222 3.38 17.71 8.26
CA PHE A 222 4.14 18.79 7.64
C PHE A 222 5.29 18.28 6.78
N ALA A 223 5.56 16.98 6.80
CA ALA A 223 6.60 16.38 5.97
C ALA A 223 6.25 16.47 4.48
N VAL A 224 7.30 16.43 3.67
CA VAL A 224 7.22 16.27 2.22
C VAL A 224 8.08 15.07 1.88
N SER A 225 7.44 14.01 1.43
CA SER A 225 8.09 12.77 1.01
C SER A 225 9.03 13.03 -0.15
N SER A 226 10.20 12.38 -0.12
CA SER A 226 11.13 12.37 -1.24
C SER A 226 10.80 11.29 -2.30
N GLN A 227 9.87 10.39 -1.99
CA GLN A 227 9.62 9.17 -2.76
C GLN A 227 8.59 9.35 -3.88
N ILE A 228 7.70 10.34 -3.75
CA ILE A 228 6.81 10.82 -4.82
C ILE A 228 6.90 12.34 -4.81
N LYS A 229 7.49 12.91 -5.84
CA LYS A 229 7.69 14.35 -5.99
C LYS A 229 6.56 14.97 -6.82
N PRO A 230 6.32 16.29 -6.70
CA PRO A 230 5.28 16.97 -7.46
C PRO A 230 5.36 16.80 -8.98
N GLU A 231 6.57 16.67 -9.53
CA GLU A 231 6.84 16.43 -10.94
C GLU A 231 6.50 15.00 -11.39
N ASP A 232 6.46 14.02 -10.47
CA ASP A 232 6.09 12.64 -10.80
C ASP A 232 4.63 12.57 -11.26
N PHE A 233 3.77 13.45 -10.75
CA PHE A 233 2.37 13.56 -11.16
C PHE A 233 2.16 13.97 -12.63
N ASP A 234 3.17 14.57 -13.27
CA ASP A 234 3.11 15.00 -14.67
C ASP A 234 3.78 14.01 -15.63
N LYS A 235 4.42 12.95 -15.10
CA LYS A 235 5.05 11.93 -15.95
C LYS A 235 3.97 11.22 -16.77
N TYR A 236 4.24 11.00 -18.06
CA TYR A 236 3.33 10.27 -18.96
C TYR A 236 3.04 8.83 -18.49
N THR A 237 3.93 8.28 -17.65
CA THR A 237 3.80 6.96 -17.02
C THR A 237 2.86 6.94 -15.81
N VAL A 238 2.33 8.09 -15.39
CA VAL A 238 1.50 8.29 -14.19
C VAL A 238 0.03 8.54 -14.55
#